data_AF-A0ABD6BZ94-F1
#
_entry.id   AF-A0ABD6BZ94-F1
#
_cell.length_a   1.000
_cell.length_b   1.000
_cell.length_c   1.000
_cell.angle_alpha   90.00
_cell.angle_beta   90.00
_cell.angle_gamma   90.00
#
_symmetry.space_group_name_H-M   'P 1'
#
loop_
_entity.id
_entity.type
_entity.pdbx_description
1 polymer ?
#
loop_
_entity_poly.entity_id
_entity_poly.type
_entity_poly.pdbx_seq_one_letter_code
_entity_poly.pdbx_strand_id
1 'polypeptide(L)'
;MSVAWDSPDLDIAELVDLIVECFDEESDSAKISGSENVRRFEQLMPILVERIEEDLIEYNISSNHTQSELREFLDGLKPKADPGEYFPENFEEFKQQIRAIKSEDYTIAFPLNLNFSPGRKREELTALGYRIERVPRREWISQFEEVAEEAEEEKHQRPSDDPLSSFMAESPNEFRRNYTYWKFNIEARDQNFAIDQLEIVLEYLLGKLNFAAHSGTTEGISIDNSFWPSGWSDLKLPFIYFVFEGDEYTQFYYSEDFTPRDKFSVHSIRRSQFDRYLDEFPEPEQPYNDIEETFVNAVRTFQTAISEPSREDSFLEYWRCAEQLTLADEDDDMKTVIQRAAAPLEHENPQLFQFRLQRARKKRNKLVHEGPDVSIDKEDQNRLKSVLDHLIDLYIEKFDDWDTKDFEFYLDNVGVDAGNLKQKRSELFDQIEILEEVIEAKEYEPEGLQKILLDWARHENELEGAEFLDPLGFYIPVFGVGNDDSDLMVIDRSPVYPLGEDTDPIRERSRVRGPRPNISTSQSLLVERSAC
;
A
#
# COMPACT_ATOMS: atom_id res chain seq x y z
N MET A 1 2.61 19.56 27.57
CA MET A 1 2.85 20.15 26.24
C MET A 1 3.04 18.95 25.32
N SER A 2 2.09 18.70 24.43
CA SER A 2 2.17 17.59 23.47
C SER A 2 3.11 18.03 22.37
N VAL A 3 4.31 17.46 22.32
CA VAL A 3 5.16 17.55 21.12
C VAL A 3 4.42 16.72 20.06
N ALA A 4 4.17 17.32 18.90
CA ALA A 4 3.66 16.58 17.75
C ALA A 4 4.87 15.83 17.18
N TRP A 5 4.84 14.50 17.31
CA TRP A 5 5.92 13.60 16.87
C TRP A 5 5.72 13.13 15.42
N ASP A 6 4.75 13.70 14.69
CA ASP A 6 4.45 13.42 13.28
C ASP A 6 5.43 14.15 12.34
N SER A 7 6.74 13.97 12.54
CA SER A 7 7.74 14.46 11.57
C SER A 7 8.17 13.29 10.67
N PRO A 8 7.68 13.20 9.42
CA PRO A 8 8.07 12.14 8.48
C PRO A 8 9.57 12.12 8.13
N ASP A 9 10.33 13.14 8.57
CA ASP A 9 11.72 13.38 8.18
C ASP A 9 12.79 12.84 9.15
N LEU A 10 12.43 12.18 10.26
CA LEU A 10 13.47 11.56 11.12
C LEU A 10 14.23 10.55 10.29
N ASP A 11 15.54 10.39 10.41
CA ASP A 11 16.26 9.28 9.76
C ASP A 11 16.23 8.01 10.65
N ILE A 12 16.77 6.89 10.17
CA ILE A 12 16.80 5.63 10.95
C ILE A 12 17.64 5.78 12.22
N ALA A 13 18.76 6.50 12.16
CA ALA A 13 19.65 6.69 13.30
C ALA A 13 18.97 7.48 14.41
N GLU A 14 18.29 8.58 14.05
CA GLU A 14 17.50 9.37 14.96
C GLU A 14 16.37 8.54 15.59
N LEU A 15 15.61 7.77 14.80
CA LEU A 15 14.56 6.89 15.34
C LEU A 15 15.11 5.90 16.37
N VAL A 16 16.25 5.28 16.07
CA VAL A 16 16.92 4.33 16.97
C VAL A 16 17.29 5.00 18.29
N ASP A 17 17.90 6.18 18.26
CA ASP A 17 18.26 6.90 19.49
C ASP A 17 17.03 7.21 20.35
N LEU A 18 15.96 7.72 19.74
CA LEU A 18 14.72 8.05 20.45
C LEU A 18 14.04 6.81 21.05
N ILE A 19 14.13 5.65 20.38
CA ILE A 19 13.62 4.37 20.88
C ILE A 19 14.49 3.85 22.02
N VAL A 20 15.83 3.90 21.88
CA VAL A 20 16.77 3.41 22.89
C VAL A 20 16.64 4.21 24.20
N GLU A 21 16.41 5.53 24.11
CA GLU A 21 16.08 6.40 25.25
C GLU A 21 14.85 5.95 26.06
N CYS A 22 13.96 5.15 25.48
CA CYS A 22 12.77 4.69 26.17
C CYS A 22 13.04 3.53 27.15
N PHE A 23 14.15 2.81 27.02
CA PHE A 23 14.48 1.66 27.87
C PHE A 23 14.98 2.08 29.26
N ASP A 24 14.61 1.32 30.29
CA ASP A 24 15.00 1.60 31.67
C ASP A 24 16.49 1.36 31.91
N GLU A 25 17.22 2.35 32.46
CA GLU A 25 18.66 2.27 32.73
C GLU A 25 19.09 1.07 33.60
N GLU A 26 18.25 0.64 34.55
CA GLU A 26 18.61 -0.34 35.59
C GLU A 26 18.02 -1.76 35.39
N SER A 27 17.43 -2.07 34.22
CA SER A 27 16.83 -3.38 33.97
C SER A 27 17.77 -4.32 33.21
N ASP A 28 17.91 -5.56 33.70
CA ASP A 28 18.56 -6.70 33.01
C ASP A 28 17.69 -7.29 31.86
N SER A 29 16.59 -6.63 31.52
CA SER A 29 15.64 -7.03 30.48
C SER A 29 15.15 -5.79 29.74
N ALA A 30 14.72 -5.95 28.48
CA ALA A 30 14.15 -4.91 27.60
C ALA A 30 12.83 -4.32 28.13
N LYS A 31 12.88 -3.72 29.32
CA LYS A 31 11.75 -3.11 30.02
C LYS A 31 11.73 -1.63 29.76
N ILE A 32 10.51 -1.16 29.54
CA ILE A 32 10.16 0.22 29.31
C ILE A 32 9.22 0.58 30.44
N SER A 33 9.62 1.52 31.30
CA SER A 33 8.78 2.01 32.37
C SER A 33 8.42 3.48 32.18
N GLY A 34 7.29 3.88 32.76
CA GLY A 34 6.73 5.21 32.60
C GLY A 34 5.77 5.28 31.41
N SER A 35 4.59 5.86 31.64
CA SER A 35 3.54 5.94 30.63
C SER A 35 3.94 6.71 29.38
N GLU A 36 4.86 7.68 29.51
CA GLU A 36 5.34 8.47 28.37
C GLU A 36 6.32 7.67 27.51
N ASN A 37 7.26 6.95 28.11
CA ASN A 37 8.22 6.12 27.36
C ASN A 37 7.53 4.95 26.68
N VAL A 38 6.56 4.31 27.35
CA VAL A 38 5.73 3.25 26.72
C VAL A 38 5.00 3.81 25.50
N ARG A 39 4.33 4.96 25.65
CA ARG A 39 3.62 5.61 24.55
C ARG A 39 4.56 5.98 23.40
N ARG A 40 5.74 6.55 23.70
CA ARG A 40 6.74 6.95 22.71
C ARG A 40 7.27 5.73 21.95
N PHE A 41 7.58 4.66 22.66
CA PHE A 41 8.02 3.40 22.06
C PHE A 41 6.93 2.78 21.16
N GLU A 42 5.69 2.71 21.63
CA GLU A 42 4.55 2.20 20.86
C GLU A 42 4.28 3.02 19.59
N GLN A 43 4.67 4.30 19.57
CA GLN A 43 4.56 5.17 18.40
C GLN A 43 5.74 5.04 17.42
N LEU A 44 6.96 4.93 17.94
CA LEU A 44 8.18 4.96 17.10
C LEU A 44 8.56 3.59 16.55
N MET A 45 8.33 2.51 17.31
CA MET A 45 8.73 1.16 16.90
C MET A 45 8.08 0.71 15.58
N PRO A 46 6.76 0.92 15.35
CA PRO A 46 6.15 0.58 14.07
C PRO A 46 6.78 1.31 12.88
N ILE A 47 7.14 2.59 13.05
CA ILE A 47 7.78 3.42 12.01
C ILE A 47 9.16 2.88 11.67
N LEU A 48 9.94 2.49 12.70
CA LEU A 48 11.25 1.89 12.46
C LEU A 48 11.12 0.54 11.73
N VAL A 49 10.15 -0.28 12.12
CA VAL A 49 9.91 -1.58 11.45
C VAL A 49 9.49 -1.39 9.99
N GLU A 50 8.56 -0.49 9.70
CA GLU A 50 8.14 -0.15 8.33
C GLU A 50 9.35 0.22 7.44
N ARG A 51 10.29 1.00 7.99
CA ARG A 51 11.50 1.43 7.24
C ARG A 51 12.52 0.34 6.97
N ILE A 52 12.51 -0.73 7.76
CA ILE A 52 13.43 -1.86 7.58
C ILE A 52 12.71 -3.09 7.01
N GLU A 53 11.39 -3.02 6.81
CA GLU A 53 10.58 -4.17 6.44
C GLU A 53 10.93 -4.67 5.04
N GLU A 54 11.15 -3.76 4.07
CA GLU A 54 11.58 -4.10 2.71
C GLU A 54 12.84 -4.99 2.69
N ASP A 55 13.78 -4.70 3.60
CA ASP A 55 15.02 -5.45 3.80
C ASP A 55 14.82 -6.84 4.43
N LEU A 56 13.63 -7.10 4.97
CA LEU A 56 13.29 -8.30 5.74
C LEU A 56 12.23 -9.18 5.10
N ILE A 57 11.52 -8.71 4.06
CA ILE A 57 10.49 -9.47 3.35
C ILE A 57 11.01 -10.85 2.89
N GLU A 58 12.27 -10.94 2.47
CA GLU A 58 12.90 -12.20 2.05
C GLU A 58 13.02 -13.26 3.17
N TYR A 59 12.81 -12.88 4.43
CA TYR A 59 12.89 -13.77 5.57
C TYR A 59 11.53 -14.34 6.00
N ASN A 60 10.43 -14.08 5.30
CA ASN A 60 9.12 -14.68 5.60
C ASN A 60 8.76 -14.63 7.10
N ILE A 61 8.88 -13.45 7.70
CA ILE A 61 8.69 -13.19 9.13
C ILE A 61 7.73 -12.01 9.31
N SER A 62 6.84 -12.10 10.30
CA SER A 62 5.82 -11.07 10.54
C SER A 62 6.42 -9.84 11.18
N SER A 63 5.84 -8.68 10.90
CA SER A 63 6.26 -7.40 11.49
C SER A 63 6.17 -7.45 13.03
N ASN A 64 5.21 -8.19 13.60
CA ASN A 64 5.11 -8.41 15.05
C ASN A 64 6.29 -9.18 15.63
N HIS A 65 6.74 -10.24 14.95
CA HIS A 65 7.92 -11.00 15.37
C HIS A 65 9.18 -10.15 15.20
N THR A 66 9.30 -9.45 14.07
CA THR A 66 10.37 -8.48 13.81
C THR A 66 10.43 -7.41 14.89
N GLN A 67 9.30 -6.83 15.33
CA GLN A 67 9.26 -5.87 16.43
C GLN A 67 9.78 -6.46 17.75
N SER A 68 9.46 -7.72 18.03
CA SER A 68 9.94 -8.41 19.24
C SER A 68 11.46 -8.59 19.21
N GLU A 69 12.00 -9.12 18.11
CA GLU A 69 13.44 -9.33 17.94
C GLU A 69 14.19 -8.00 17.90
N LEU A 70 13.64 -7.00 17.20
CA LEU A 70 14.23 -5.66 17.12
C LEU A 70 14.26 -4.98 18.49
N ARG A 71 13.22 -5.16 19.31
CA ARG A 71 13.20 -4.67 20.68
C ARG A 71 14.35 -5.24 21.50
N GLU A 72 14.61 -6.54 21.39
CA GLU A 72 15.73 -7.18 22.09
C GLU A 72 17.09 -6.69 21.54
N PHE A 73 17.19 -6.52 20.22
CA PHE A 73 18.39 -5.98 19.58
C PHE A 73 18.70 -4.55 20.06
N LEU A 74 17.70 -3.66 20.06
CA LEU A 74 17.84 -2.26 20.48
C LEU A 74 18.16 -2.11 21.97
N ASP A 75 17.59 -2.96 22.84
CA ASP A 75 17.99 -2.99 24.26
C ASP A 75 19.47 -3.34 24.42
N GLY A 76 20.00 -4.23 23.56
CA GLY A 76 21.41 -4.55 23.47
C GLY A 76 22.32 -3.39 23.01
N LEU A 77 21.76 -2.37 22.34
CA LEU A 77 22.50 -1.18 21.88
C LEU A 77 22.61 -0.10 22.95
N LYS A 78 21.80 -0.16 24.01
CA LYS A 78 21.81 0.81 25.11
C LYS A 78 23.19 1.09 25.74
N PRO A 79 24.13 0.13 25.88
CA PRO A 79 25.46 0.42 26.41
C PRO A 79 26.40 1.13 25.41
N LYS A 80 26.00 1.31 24.16
CA LYS A 80 26.80 1.95 23.11
C LYS A 80 26.75 3.46 23.28
N ALA A 81 27.84 4.13 22.93
CA ALA A 81 27.94 5.59 23.05
C ALA A 81 27.07 6.33 22.02
N ASP A 82 26.81 5.69 20.88
CA ASP A 82 26.01 6.21 19.77
C ASP A 82 25.18 5.06 19.16
N PRO A 83 24.00 4.75 19.72
CA PRO A 83 23.13 3.69 19.23
C PRO A 83 22.62 3.95 17.79
N GLY A 84 22.30 5.20 17.47
CA GLY A 84 21.82 5.65 16.18
C GLY A 84 22.82 5.40 15.05
N GLU A 85 24.11 5.70 15.24
CA GLU A 85 25.15 5.34 14.26
C GLU A 85 25.45 3.84 14.25
N TYR A 86 25.42 3.18 15.42
CA TYR A 86 25.75 1.76 15.53
C TYR A 86 24.75 0.86 14.80
N PHE A 87 23.45 1.17 14.87
CA PHE A 87 22.40 0.32 14.30
C PHE A 87 22.56 0.12 12.78
N PRO A 88 22.64 1.18 11.93
CA PRO A 88 22.85 1.01 10.50
C PRO A 88 24.16 0.27 10.16
N GLU A 89 25.24 0.53 10.90
CA GLU A 89 26.54 -0.13 10.68
C GLU A 89 26.50 -1.64 10.98
N ASN A 90 25.61 -2.06 11.89
CA ASN A 90 25.51 -3.43 12.37
C ASN A 90 24.15 -4.07 12.04
N PHE A 91 23.40 -3.51 11.09
CA PHE A 91 22.08 -4.00 10.71
C PHE A 91 22.14 -5.45 10.17
N GLU A 92 23.27 -5.83 9.55
CA GLU A 92 23.54 -7.20 9.14
C GLU A 92 23.60 -8.20 10.32
N GLU A 93 23.97 -7.77 11.53
CA GLU A 93 23.92 -8.63 12.72
C GLU A 93 22.47 -8.96 13.07
N PHE A 94 21.57 -7.98 12.97
CA PHE A 94 20.15 -8.19 13.17
C PHE A 94 19.54 -9.09 12.09
N LYS A 95 19.86 -8.86 10.80
CA LYS A 95 19.44 -9.76 9.72
C LYS A 95 19.90 -11.20 9.95
N GLN A 96 21.10 -11.41 10.49
CA GLN A 96 21.60 -12.74 10.84
C GLN A 96 20.83 -13.39 11.99
N GLN A 97 20.36 -12.61 12.98
CA GLN A 97 19.49 -13.12 14.05
C GLN A 97 18.17 -13.60 13.49
N ILE A 98 17.51 -12.78 12.66
CA ILE A 98 16.27 -13.15 11.96
C ILE A 98 16.49 -14.40 11.10
N ARG A 99 17.58 -14.45 10.34
CA ARG A 99 17.91 -15.60 9.50
C ARG A 99 18.13 -16.89 10.30
N ALA A 100 18.59 -16.79 11.54
CA ALA A 100 18.84 -17.94 12.42
C ALA A 100 17.56 -18.55 12.99
N ILE A 101 16.43 -17.82 12.97
CA ILE A 101 15.12 -18.38 13.29
C ILE A 101 14.80 -19.47 12.27
N LYS A 102 14.39 -20.63 12.77
CA LYS A 102 14.09 -21.79 11.94
C LYS A 102 12.85 -21.50 11.10
N SER A 103 12.96 -21.77 9.81
CA SER A 103 11.85 -21.76 8.87
C SER A 103 11.10 -23.09 8.97
N GLU A 104 9.78 -23.02 9.05
CA GLU A 104 8.88 -24.18 9.18
C GLU A 104 7.81 -24.14 8.08
N ASP A 105 7.31 -25.32 7.72
CA ASP A 105 6.20 -25.46 6.78
C ASP A 105 4.87 -25.32 7.53
N TYR A 106 4.11 -24.26 7.22
CA TYR A 106 2.78 -24.03 7.74
C TYR A 106 1.71 -24.51 6.76
N THR A 107 0.71 -25.22 7.28
CA THR A 107 -0.53 -25.54 6.55
C THR A 107 -1.68 -24.78 7.20
N ILE A 108 -2.36 -23.94 6.42
CA ILE A 108 -3.53 -23.18 6.87
C ILE A 108 -4.77 -23.70 6.15
N ALA A 109 -5.74 -24.21 6.92
CA ALA A 109 -6.96 -24.80 6.41
C ALA A 109 -8.17 -23.90 6.73
N PHE A 110 -9.03 -23.63 5.75
CA PHE A 110 -10.16 -22.70 5.90
C PHE A 110 -11.38 -23.05 5.04
N PRO A 111 -12.61 -22.70 5.49
CA PRO A 111 -13.81 -22.77 4.69
C PRO A 111 -14.02 -21.50 3.86
N LEU A 112 -14.44 -21.66 2.61
CA LEU A 112 -14.79 -20.56 1.71
C LEU A 112 -16.21 -20.75 1.16
N ASN A 113 -17.01 -19.68 1.11
CA ASN A 113 -18.39 -19.73 0.63
C ASN A 113 -18.51 -19.78 -0.91
N LEU A 114 -17.41 -20.06 -1.60
CA LEU A 114 -17.30 -20.24 -3.04
C LEU A 114 -17.86 -21.58 -3.48
N ASN A 115 -18.82 -21.57 -4.42
CA ASN A 115 -19.36 -22.79 -5.02
C ASN A 115 -19.33 -22.73 -6.55
N PHE A 116 -18.52 -23.60 -7.12
CA PHE A 116 -18.53 -23.83 -8.56
C PHE A 116 -19.76 -24.63 -9.00
N SER A 117 -20.18 -24.39 -10.24
CA SER A 117 -21.27 -25.16 -10.85
C SER A 117 -20.90 -26.66 -10.97
N PRO A 118 -21.87 -27.58 -10.87
CA PRO A 118 -21.62 -29.01 -11.03
C PRO A 118 -20.86 -29.31 -12.33
N GLY A 119 -19.74 -30.04 -12.24
CA GLY A 119 -18.90 -30.43 -13.39
C GLY A 119 -17.66 -29.56 -13.63
N ARG A 120 -17.48 -28.45 -12.91
CA ARG A 120 -16.25 -27.64 -12.92
C ARG A 120 -15.72 -27.40 -11.51
N LYS A 121 -15.58 -28.50 -10.76
CA LYS A 121 -14.84 -28.44 -9.51
C LYS A 121 -13.39 -28.09 -9.87
N ARG A 122 -12.95 -26.88 -9.51
CA ARG A 122 -11.53 -26.59 -9.44
C ARG A 122 -11.03 -27.27 -8.17
N GLU A 123 -10.03 -28.13 -8.33
CA GLU A 123 -9.33 -28.76 -7.20
C GLU A 123 -8.22 -27.82 -6.67
N GLU A 124 -8.00 -26.70 -7.36
CA GLU A 124 -6.91 -25.78 -7.12
C GLU A 124 -7.28 -24.38 -7.62
N LEU A 125 -6.83 -23.37 -6.88
CA LEU A 125 -6.84 -21.96 -7.27
C LEU A 125 -5.41 -21.42 -7.15
N THR A 126 -5.07 -20.47 -7.99
CA THR A 126 -3.79 -19.75 -7.96
C THR A 126 -4.06 -18.28 -7.69
N ALA A 127 -3.17 -17.66 -6.94
CA ALA A 127 -3.16 -16.23 -6.69
C ALA A 127 -1.75 -15.81 -6.24
N LEU A 128 -1.19 -14.80 -6.90
CA LEU A 128 0.10 -14.19 -6.52
C LEU A 128 1.28 -15.19 -6.49
N GLY A 129 1.29 -16.16 -7.41
CA GLY A 129 2.25 -17.27 -7.43
C GLY A 129 1.98 -18.40 -6.43
N TYR A 130 1.00 -18.24 -5.53
CA TYR A 130 0.64 -19.25 -4.54
C TYR A 130 -0.47 -20.17 -5.02
N ARG A 131 -0.44 -21.39 -4.48
CA ARG A 131 -1.41 -22.46 -4.76
C ARG A 131 -2.31 -22.71 -3.57
N ILE A 132 -3.63 -22.64 -3.79
CA ILE A 132 -4.65 -22.95 -2.80
C ILE A 132 -5.38 -24.23 -3.23
N GLU A 133 -5.21 -25.29 -2.45
CA GLU A 133 -5.71 -26.62 -2.79
C GLU A 133 -7.06 -26.88 -2.15
N ARG A 134 -7.97 -27.49 -2.92
CA ARG A 134 -9.27 -27.88 -2.41
C ARG A 134 -9.17 -29.14 -1.55
N VAL A 135 -9.83 -29.11 -0.40
CA VAL A 135 -9.96 -30.24 0.50
C VAL A 135 -11.37 -30.85 0.39
N PRO A 136 -11.50 -32.15 0.07
CA PRO A 136 -12.76 -32.87 0.18
C PRO A 136 -13.33 -32.81 1.59
N ARG A 137 -14.64 -32.62 1.75
CA ARG A 137 -15.27 -32.49 3.08
C ARG A 137 -14.94 -33.61 4.07
N ARG A 138 -14.79 -34.85 3.60
CA ARG A 138 -14.40 -35.98 4.48
C ARG A 138 -13.01 -35.79 5.04
N GLU A 139 -12.09 -35.34 4.20
CA GLU A 139 -10.70 -35.06 4.58
C GLU A 139 -10.63 -33.86 5.50
N TRP A 140 -11.39 -32.79 5.20
CA TRP A 140 -11.52 -31.62 6.06
C TRP A 140 -11.90 -31.98 7.49
N ILE A 141 -12.95 -32.80 7.65
CA ILE A 141 -13.41 -33.23 8.96
C ILE A 141 -12.30 -33.99 9.70
N SER A 142 -11.72 -35.01 9.06
CA SER A 142 -10.77 -35.92 9.73
C SER A 142 -9.37 -35.34 9.96
N GLN A 143 -8.92 -34.39 9.14
CA GLN A 143 -7.55 -33.85 9.20
C GLN A 143 -7.47 -32.48 9.85
N PHE A 144 -8.55 -31.70 9.84
CA PHE A 144 -8.52 -30.31 10.31
C PHE A 144 -9.56 -30.04 11.40
N GLU A 145 -10.86 -30.25 11.13
CA GLU A 145 -11.94 -29.92 12.07
C GLU A 145 -11.83 -30.74 13.37
N GLU A 146 -11.81 -32.08 13.28
CA GLU A 146 -11.73 -32.96 14.46
C GLU A 146 -10.40 -32.78 15.20
N VAL A 147 -9.29 -32.57 14.49
CA VAL A 147 -7.97 -32.38 15.09
C VAL A 147 -7.89 -31.07 15.88
N ALA A 148 -8.43 -29.98 15.33
CA ALA A 148 -8.48 -28.69 16.03
C ALA A 148 -9.42 -28.75 17.24
N GLU A 149 -10.60 -29.37 17.11
CA GLU A 149 -11.54 -29.57 18.21
C GLU A 149 -10.91 -30.40 19.35
N GLU A 150 -10.27 -31.53 19.04
CA GLU A 150 -9.61 -32.38 20.04
C GLU A 150 -8.46 -31.65 20.73
N ALA A 151 -7.61 -30.94 19.98
CA ALA A 151 -6.47 -30.24 20.55
C ALA A 151 -6.88 -29.06 21.45
N GLU A 152 -7.91 -28.30 21.09
CA GLU A 152 -8.44 -27.23 21.95
C GLU A 152 -9.14 -27.80 23.19
N GLU A 153 -9.88 -28.91 23.08
CA GLU A 153 -10.44 -29.59 24.25
C GLU A 153 -9.35 -30.10 25.21
N GLU A 154 -8.23 -30.62 24.69
CA GLU A 154 -7.10 -31.08 25.52
C GLU A 154 -6.36 -29.93 26.21
N LYS A 155 -6.16 -28.78 25.53
CA LYS A 155 -5.55 -27.58 26.11
C LYS A 155 -6.42 -27.00 27.24
N HIS A 156 -7.73 -27.10 27.12
CA HIS A 156 -8.70 -26.50 28.04
C HIS A 156 -9.39 -27.54 28.93
N GLN A 157 -8.99 -27.62 30.21
CA GLN A 157 -9.52 -28.60 31.20
C GLN A 157 -11.05 -28.62 31.37
N ARG A 158 -11.77 -27.63 30.84
CA ARG A 158 -13.23 -27.56 30.83
C ARG A 158 -13.71 -27.16 29.43
N PRO A 159 -14.73 -27.84 28.88
CA PRO A 159 -15.32 -27.47 27.59
C PRO A 159 -15.93 -26.06 27.54
N SER A 160 -16.28 -25.47 28.69
CA SER A 160 -16.75 -24.09 28.76
C SER A 160 -15.67 -23.04 28.55
N ASP A 161 -14.41 -23.47 28.60
CA ASP A 161 -13.24 -22.61 28.52
C ASP A 161 -12.52 -22.80 27.17
N ASP A 162 -13.06 -23.64 26.28
CA ASP A 162 -12.59 -23.87 24.91
C ASP A 162 -12.99 -22.67 24.02
N PRO A 163 -12.01 -21.89 23.53
CA PRO A 163 -12.27 -20.73 22.69
C PRO A 163 -12.92 -21.09 21.35
N LEU A 164 -12.59 -22.25 20.76
CA LEU A 164 -13.13 -22.67 19.47
C LEU A 164 -14.60 -23.05 19.59
N SER A 165 -14.95 -23.89 20.57
CA SER A 165 -16.35 -24.23 20.84
C SER A 165 -17.20 -23.00 21.18
N SER A 166 -16.63 -22.07 21.96
CA SER A 166 -17.30 -20.81 22.32
C SER A 166 -17.54 -19.93 21.09
N PHE A 167 -16.52 -19.74 20.25
CA PHE A 167 -16.63 -19.02 18.99
C PHE A 167 -17.69 -19.64 18.07
N MET A 168 -17.65 -20.96 17.87
CA MET A 168 -18.60 -21.67 16.99
C MET A 168 -20.04 -21.63 17.52
N ALA A 169 -20.26 -21.51 18.83
CA ALA A 169 -21.58 -21.35 19.41
C ALA A 169 -22.16 -19.93 19.20
N GLU A 170 -21.31 -18.92 19.12
CA GLU A 170 -21.69 -17.51 18.92
C GLU A 170 -21.74 -17.10 17.44
N SER A 171 -20.95 -17.76 16.60
CA SER A 171 -20.88 -17.48 15.16
C SER A 171 -22.17 -17.89 14.45
N PRO A 172 -22.73 -17.04 13.56
CA PRO A 172 -23.85 -17.44 12.71
C PRO A 172 -23.39 -18.32 11.53
N ASN A 173 -22.09 -18.54 11.39
CA ASN A 173 -21.47 -19.43 10.41
C ASN A 173 -21.26 -20.83 11.02
N GLU A 174 -21.46 -21.88 10.22
CA GLU A 174 -21.30 -23.26 10.65
C GLU A 174 -20.62 -24.06 9.54
N PHE A 175 -19.63 -24.91 9.86
CA PHE A 175 -18.94 -25.74 8.85
C PHE A 175 -19.87 -26.55 7.97
N ARG A 176 -21.07 -26.88 8.45
CA ARG A 176 -22.02 -27.73 7.73
C ARG A 176 -22.74 -27.05 6.58
N ARG A 177 -22.75 -25.71 6.52
CA ARG A 177 -23.40 -24.93 5.45
C ARG A 177 -22.60 -25.02 4.15
N ASN A 178 -23.12 -24.44 3.06
CA ASN A 178 -22.66 -24.61 1.69
C ASN A 178 -21.24 -24.05 1.41
N TYR A 179 -20.22 -24.50 2.14
CA TYR A 179 -18.83 -24.13 1.97
C TYR A 179 -18.09 -25.14 1.08
N THR A 180 -17.03 -24.66 0.47
CA THR A 180 -15.91 -25.47 0.02
C THR A 180 -14.76 -25.30 0.99
N TYR A 181 -13.93 -26.32 1.15
CA TYR A 181 -12.82 -26.30 2.09
C TYR A 181 -11.52 -26.27 1.31
N TRP A 182 -10.56 -25.52 1.81
CA TRP A 182 -9.31 -25.24 1.14
C TRP A 182 -8.17 -25.30 2.13
N LYS A 183 -6.96 -25.52 1.61
CA LYS A 183 -5.73 -25.40 2.36
C LYS A 183 -4.69 -24.61 1.57
N PHE A 184 -3.83 -23.92 2.29
CA PHE A 184 -2.73 -23.13 1.80
C PHE A 184 -1.47 -23.58 2.54
N ASN A 185 -0.39 -23.82 1.81
CA ASN A 185 0.88 -24.22 2.40
C ASN A 185 1.91 -23.14 2.12
N ILE A 186 2.67 -22.75 3.13
CA ILE A 186 3.73 -21.74 3.02
C ILE A 186 4.87 -22.06 3.97
N GLU A 187 6.09 -21.79 3.52
CA GLU A 187 7.27 -21.82 4.38
C GLU A 187 7.45 -20.44 5.04
N ALA A 188 7.44 -20.38 6.37
CA ALA A 188 7.57 -19.15 7.13
C ALA A 188 8.37 -19.34 8.42
N ARG A 189 8.91 -18.25 8.97
CA ARG A 189 9.60 -18.27 10.28
C ARG A 189 8.64 -18.17 11.46
N ASP A 190 7.43 -17.69 11.22
CA ASP A 190 6.38 -17.65 12.21
C ASP A 190 4.99 -17.74 11.59
N GLN A 191 4.04 -18.22 12.39
CA GLN A 191 2.65 -18.43 11.99
C GLN A 191 1.90 -17.15 11.61
N ASN A 192 2.25 -15.98 12.16
CA ASN A 192 1.52 -14.75 11.82
C ASN A 192 1.87 -14.34 10.39
N PHE A 193 3.14 -14.47 9.98
CA PHE A 193 3.51 -14.24 8.58
C PHE A 193 2.71 -15.13 7.63
N ALA A 194 2.57 -16.42 7.98
CA ALA A 194 1.81 -17.36 7.16
C ALA A 194 0.34 -16.94 7.00
N ILE A 195 -0.28 -16.42 8.07
CA ILE A 195 -1.66 -15.92 8.06
C ILE A 195 -1.77 -14.60 7.29
N ASP A 196 -0.91 -13.63 7.59
CA ASP A 196 -0.90 -12.32 6.92
C ASP A 196 -0.72 -12.51 5.40
N GLN A 197 0.19 -13.39 5.00
CA GLN A 197 0.40 -13.72 3.59
C GLN A 197 -0.81 -14.44 2.97
N LEU A 198 -1.45 -15.37 3.69
CA LEU A 198 -2.68 -15.98 3.22
C LEU A 198 -3.78 -14.94 3.01
N GLU A 199 -3.94 -13.98 3.93
CA GLU A 199 -4.96 -12.94 3.80
C GLU A 199 -4.73 -12.08 2.56
N ILE A 200 -3.49 -11.65 2.31
CA ILE A 200 -3.12 -10.92 1.08
C ILE A 200 -3.49 -11.73 -0.18
N VAL A 201 -3.12 -13.02 -0.20
CA VAL A 201 -3.42 -13.94 -1.31
C VAL A 201 -4.93 -14.12 -1.50
N LEU A 202 -5.69 -14.28 -0.41
CA LEU A 202 -7.14 -14.44 -0.45
C LEU A 202 -7.85 -13.15 -0.88
N GLU A 203 -7.45 -11.99 -0.38
CA GLU A 203 -8.02 -10.71 -0.81
C GLU A 203 -7.87 -10.52 -2.32
N TYR A 204 -6.69 -10.81 -2.86
CA TYR A 204 -6.44 -10.77 -4.30
C TYR A 204 -7.28 -11.80 -5.06
N LEU A 205 -7.27 -13.07 -4.63
CA LEU A 205 -8.04 -14.15 -5.25
C LEU A 205 -9.55 -13.85 -5.27
N LEU A 206 -10.09 -13.39 -4.15
CA LEU A 206 -11.51 -13.07 -4.02
C LEU A 206 -11.84 -11.82 -4.84
N GLY A 207 -10.95 -10.82 -4.89
CA GLY A 207 -11.06 -9.67 -5.78
C GLY A 207 -11.16 -10.06 -7.24
N LYS A 208 -10.25 -10.93 -7.71
CA LYS A 208 -10.27 -11.56 -9.05
C LYS A 208 -11.59 -12.29 -9.32
N LEU A 209 -12.05 -13.12 -8.39
CA LEU A 209 -13.32 -13.87 -8.52
C LEU A 209 -14.54 -12.94 -8.56
N ASN A 210 -14.57 -11.93 -7.71
CA ASN A 210 -15.66 -10.96 -7.64
C ASN A 210 -15.69 -10.07 -8.88
N PHE A 211 -14.53 -9.62 -9.34
CA PHE A 211 -14.40 -8.88 -10.60
C PHE A 211 -14.95 -9.71 -11.76
N ALA A 212 -14.47 -10.96 -11.93
CA ALA A 212 -14.92 -11.85 -12.98
C ALA A 212 -16.44 -12.11 -12.95
N ALA A 213 -17.06 -12.13 -11.77
CA ALA A 213 -18.49 -12.39 -11.61
C ALA A 213 -19.37 -11.15 -11.81
N HIS A 214 -18.85 -9.98 -11.47
CA HIS A 214 -19.61 -8.72 -11.37
C HIS A 214 -19.15 -7.62 -12.34
N SER A 215 -18.12 -7.82 -13.16
CA SER A 215 -17.70 -6.87 -14.19
C SER A 215 -18.84 -6.56 -15.17
N GLY A 216 -19.05 -5.26 -15.46
CA GLY A 216 -20.10 -4.77 -16.34
C GLY A 216 -21.50 -4.81 -15.71
N THR A 217 -21.58 -4.76 -14.38
CA THR A 217 -22.86 -4.81 -13.65
C THR A 217 -23.11 -3.63 -12.75
N THR A 218 -24.39 -3.35 -12.60
CA THR A 218 -24.92 -2.49 -11.55
C THR A 218 -25.68 -3.32 -10.55
N GLU A 219 -25.60 -2.96 -9.28
CA GLU A 219 -26.38 -3.58 -8.23
C GLU A 219 -27.86 -3.32 -8.55
N GLY A 220 -28.67 -4.38 -8.58
CA GLY A 220 -30.11 -4.29 -8.83
C GLY A 220 -30.89 -3.95 -7.57
N ILE A 221 -32.22 -3.83 -7.65
CA ILE A 221 -33.05 -3.74 -6.45
C ILE A 221 -33.04 -5.12 -5.76
N SER A 222 -32.19 -5.29 -4.75
CA SER A 222 -32.27 -6.39 -3.79
C SER A 222 -33.27 -5.98 -2.69
N ILE A 223 -34.36 -6.74 -2.56
CA ILE A 223 -35.16 -6.73 -1.34
C ILE A 223 -34.52 -7.79 -0.46
N ASP A 224 -33.46 -7.42 0.24
CA ASP A 224 -32.88 -8.32 1.22
C ASP A 224 -33.75 -8.29 2.47
N ASN A 225 -34.33 -9.43 2.83
CA ASN A 225 -35.14 -9.58 4.04
C ASN A 225 -34.26 -10.03 5.22
N SER A 226 -32.94 -10.06 5.05
CA SER A 226 -31.98 -10.33 6.10
C SER A 226 -31.87 -9.14 7.06
N PHE A 227 -31.68 -9.43 8.35
CA PHE A 227 -31.26 -8.42 9.32
C PHE A 227 -29.76 -8.12 9.22
N TRP A 228 -29.01 -8.97 8.51
CA TRP A 228 -27.59 -8.80 8.28
C TRP A 228 -27.38 -7.86 7.09
N PRO A 229 -26.54 -6.83 7.24
CA PRO A 229 -26.19 -5.98 6.12
C PRO A 229 -25.35 -6.81 5.13
N SER A 230 -25.71 -6.73 3.84
CA SER A 230 -25.01 -7.40 2.75
C SER A 230 -24.30 -6.37 1.89
N GLY A 231 -23.06 -6.69 1.51
CA GLY A 231 -22.34 -5.95 0.49
C GLY A 231 -22.89 -6.25 -0.90
N TRP A 232 -22.21 -5.77 -1.94
CA TRP A 232 -22.58 -6.10 -3.31
C TRP A 232 -22.36 -7.59 -3.61
N SER A 233 -21.29 -8.17 -3.05
CA SER A 233 -21.00 -9.59 -3.13
C SER A 233 -20.96 -10.23 -1.75
N ASP A 234 -21.52 -11.43 -1.65
CA ASP A 234 -21.42 -12.27 -0.46
C ASP A 234 -20.07 -13.01 -0.39
N LEU A 235 -19.27 -13.02 -1.46
CA LEU A 235 -17.95 -13.67 -1.46
C LEU A 235 -16.96 -12.85 -0.63
N LYS A 236 -16.63 -13.39 0.54
CA LYS A 236 -15.87 -12.74 1.61
C LYS A 236 -14.72 -13.63 2.07
N LEU A 237 -13.80 -13.05 2.83
CA LEU A 237 -12.76 -13.79 3.54
C LEU A 237 -13.38 -14.88 4.45
N PRO A 238 -12.67 -16.01 4.64
CA PRO A 238 -13.06 -17.05 5.59
C PRO A 238 -13.37 -16.49 6.97
N PHE A 239 -14.33 -17.10 7.65
CA PHE A 239 -14.67 -16.69 9.02
C PHE A 239 -13.72 -17.31 10.06
N ILE A 240 -12.94 -18.33 9.67
CA ILE A 240 -12.01 -19.06 10.53
C ILE A 240 -10.86 -19.67 9.70
N TYR A 241 -9.68 -19.75 10.32
CA TYR A 241 -8.47 -20.36 9.79
C TYR A 241 -7.89 -21.31 10.84
N PHE A 242 -7.57 -22.54 10.46
CA PHE A 242 -6.85 -23.49 11.30
C PHE A 242 -5.39 -23.56 10.87
N VAL A 243 -4.46 -23.40 11.81
CA VAL A 243 -3.02 -23.33 11.53
C VAL A 243 -2.31 -24.55 12.07
N PHE A 244 -1.53 -25.17 11.21
CA PHE A 244 -0.72 -26.35 11.50
C PHE A 244 0.73 -26.06 11.18
N GLU A 245 1.63 -26.44 12.07
CA GLU A 245 3.08 -26.46 11.87
C GLU A 245 3.48 -27.91 11.56
N GLY A 246 3.79 -28.20 10.29
CA GLY A 246 3.84 -29.58 9.81
C GLY A 246 2.47 -30.28 9.94
N ASP A 247 2.43 -31.36 10.72
CA ASP A 247 1.21 -32.13 10.99
C ASP A 247 0.57 -31.79 12.36
N GLU A 248 1.18 -30.88 13.13
CA GLU A 248 0.73 -30.54 14.48
C GLU A 248 -0.14 -29.28 14.45
N TYR A 249 -1.33 -29.34 15.07
CA TYR A 249 -2.21 -28.18 15.19
C TYR A 249 -1.64 -27.18 16.20
N THR A 250 -1.52 -25.92 15.79
CA THR A 250 -0.98 -24.85 16.61
C THR A 250 -2.10 -24.05 17.26
N GLN A 251 -2.94 -23.40 16.44
CA GLN A 251 -4.05 -22.56 16.88
C GLN A 251 -5.04 -22.25 15.75
N PHE A 252 -6.11 -21.53 16.08
CA PHE A 252 -7.05 -20.99 15.10
C PHE A 252 -7.12 -19.46 15.16
N TYR A 253 -7.40 -18.86 14.00
CA TYR A 253 -7.70 -17.43 13.87
C TYR A 253 -9.13 -17.30 13.35
N TYR A 254 -9.80 -16.20 13.68
CA TYR A 254 -11.17 -15.98 13.24
C TYR A 254 -11.40 -14.52 12.85
N SER A 255 -12.34 -14.31 11.93
CA SER A 255 -12.71 -12.97 11.47
C SER A 255 -13.60 -12.28 12.51
N GLU A 256 -13.37 -10.98 12.72
CA GLU A 256 -14.28 -10.13 13.51
C GLU A 256 -15.59 -9.82 12.76
N ASP A 257 -15.64 -10.07 11.45
CA ASP A 257 -16.88 -9.97 10.67
C ASP A 257 -17.76 -11.21 10.88
N PHE A 258 -18.68 -11.09 11.85
CA PHE A 258 -19.67 -12.11 12.17
C PHE A 258 -20.79 -12.24 11.13
N THR A 259 -20.79 -11.53 10.00
CA THR A 259 -21.89 -11.68 9.02
C THR A 259 -21.95 -13.11 8.45
N PRO A 260 -23.15 -13.67 8.27
CA PRO A 260 -23.30 -14.99 7.65
C PRO A 260 -22.69 -15.01 6.25
N ARG A 261 -21.88 -16.03 5.98
CA ARG A 261 -21.28 -16.27 4.66
C ARG A 261 -22.25 -17.10 3.84
N ASP A 262 -23.12 -16.42 3.11
CA ASP A 262 -24.06 -17.07 2.20
C ASP A 262 -23.37 -17.68 0.98
N LYS A 263 -24.03 -18.64 0.36
CA LYS A 263 -23.46 -19.39 -0.77
C LYS A 263 -23.21 -18.46 -1.97
N PHE A 264 -21.95 -18.21 -2.29
CA PHE A 264 -21.58 -17.54 -3.53
C PHE A 264 -21.53 -18.51 -4.71
N SER A 265 -22.22 -18.17 -5.79
CA SER A 265 -22.13 -18.93 -7.04
C SER A 265 -22.35 -18.03 -8.26
N VAL A 266 -21.53 -18.24 -9.28
CA VAL A 266 -21.59 -17.46 -10.52
C VAL A 266 -22.87 -17.79 -11.29
N HIS A 267 -23.63 -16.74 -11.64
CA HIS A 267 -24.85 -16.89 -12.40
C HIS A 267 -24.59 -17.52 -13.77
N SER A 268 -25.46 -18.46 -14.19
CA SER A 268 -25.25 -19.27 -15.39
C SER A 268 -25.00 -18.48 -16.68
N ILE A 269 -25.68 -17.35 -16.84
CA ILE A 269 -25.57 -16.46 -18.01
C ILE A 269 -24.17 -15.83 -18.13
N ARG A 270 -23.46 -15.62 -17.03
CA ARG A 270 -22.15 -14.95 -16.99
C ARG A 270 -20.96 -15.90 -16.99
N ARG A 271 -21.20 -17.21 -17.05
CA ARG A 271 -20.14 -18.21 -16.93
C ARG A 271 -19.00 -17.99 -17.92
N SER A 272 -19.30 -17.72 -19.18
CA SER A 272 -18.27 -17.50 -20.20
C SER A 272 -17.42 -16.26 -19.92
N GLN A 273 -18.04 -15.18 -19.43
CA GLN A 273 -17.32 -13.96 -19.04
C GLN A 273 -16.45 -14.22 -17.80
N PHE A 274 -17.01 -14.90 -16.81
CA PHE A 274 -16.29 -15.28 -15.59
C PHE A 274 -15.07 -16.15 -15.90
N ASP A 275 -15.24 -17.20 -16.70
CA ASP A 275 -14.13 -18.08 -17.08
C ASP A 275 -13.06 -17.31 -17.86
N ARG A 276 -13.47 -16.47 -18.83
CA ARG A 276 -12.54 -15.63 -19.61
C ARG A 276 -11.69 -14.76 -18.68
N TYR A 277 -12.33 -14.01 -17.78
CA TYR A 277 -11.57 -13.15 -16.86
C TYR A 277 -10.68 -13.94 -15.92
N LEU A 278 -11.12 -15.11 -15.42
CA LEU A 278 -10.25 -15.92 -14.58
C LEU A 278 -8.99 -16.41 -15.30
N ASP A 279 -9.10 -16.69 -16.59
CA ASP A 279 -8.00 -17.17 -17.42
C ASP A 279 -7.09 -16.01 -17.90
N GLU A 280 -7.64 -14.80 -18.07
CA GLU A 280 -6.91 -13.60 -18.51
C GLU A 280 -6.37 -12.74 -17.36
N PHE A 281 -6.86 -12.90 -16.13
CA PHE A 281 -6.43 -12.07 -14.99
C PHE A 281 -4.95 -12.33 -14.69
N PRO A 282 -4.15 -11.26 -14.49
CA PRO A 282 -2.74 -11.38 -14.12
C PRO A 282 -2.49 -12.24 -12.88
N GLU A 283 -1.27 -12.77 -12.79
CA GLU A 283 -0.78 -13.57 -11.66
C GLU A 283 0.68 -13.16 -11.37
N PRO A 284 0.92 -11.93 -10.86
CA PRO A 284 2.28 -11.49 -10.54
C PRO A 284 2.88 -12.34 -9.42
N GLU A 285 4.20 -12.54 -9.47
CA GLU A 285 4.95 -13.26 -8.44
C GLU A 285 5.91 -12.29 -7.74
N GLN A 286 6.10 -12.44 -6.43
CA GLN A 286 7.00 -11.56 -5.67
C GLN A 286 8.48 -11.77 -6.08
N PRO A 287 9.33 -10.72 -6.03
CA PRO A 287 9.01 -9.34 -5.67
C PRO A 287 8.29 -8.59 -6.80
N TYR A 288 7.31 -7.77 -6.43
CA TYR A 288 6.53 -6.97 -7.37
C TYR A 288 7.31 -5.76 -7.87
N ASN A 289 7.11 -5.38 -9.13
CA ASN A 289 7.38 -4.02 -9.57
C ASN A 289 6.24 -3.06 -9.15
N ASP A 290 6.48 -1.75 -9.28
CA ASP A 290 5.53 -0.71 -8.85
C ASP A 290 4.11 -0.87 -9.43
N ILE A 291 3.98 -1.29 -10.70
CA ILE A 291 2.69 -1.52 -11.35
C ILE A 291 2.01 -2.78 -10.85
N GLU A 292 2.77 -3.87 -10.68
CA GLU A 292 2.27 -5.11 -10.12
C GLU A 292 1.74 -4.88 -8.71
N GLU A 293 2.50 -4.18 -7.87
CA GLU A 293 2.08 -3.82 -6.52
C GLU A 293 0.83 -2.94 -6.52
N THR A 294 0.80 -1.89 -7.36
CA THR A 294 -0.37 -1.02 -7.52
C THR A 294 -1.61 -1.83 -7.90
N PHE A 295 -1.48 -2.74 -8.87
CA PHE A 295 -2.59 -3.56 -9.33
C PHE A 295 -3.05 -4.56 -8.27
N VAL A 296 -2.12 -5.24 -7.59
CA VAL A 296 -2.43 -6.17 -6.49
C VAL A 296 -3.19 -5.44 -5.39
N ASN A 297 -2.69 -4.28 -4.95
CA ASN A 297 -3.33 -3.46 -3.93
C ASN A 297 -4.71 -2.97 -4.37
N ALA A 298 -4.86 -2.53 -5.63
CA ALA A 298 -6.15 -2.13 -6.17
C ALA A 298 -7.18 -3.26 -6.20
N VAL A 299 -6.78 -4.48 -6.57
CA VAL A 299 -7.68 -5.64 -6.59
C VAL A 299 -8.09 -6.06 -5.19
N ARG A 300 -7.19 -5.98 -4.20
CA ARG A 300 -7.50 -6.20 -2.78
C ARG A 300 -8.46 -5.13 -2.25
N THR A 301 -8.21 -3.86 -2.53
CA THR A 301 -9.12 -2.76 -2.16
C THR A 301 -10.48 -2.91 -2.84
N PHE A 302 -10.53 -3.37 -4.10
CA PHE A 302 -11.78 -3.71 -4.78
C PHE A 302 -12.54 -4.84 -4.06
N GLN A 303 -11.84 -5.87 -3.58
CA GLN A 303 -12.43 -6.95 -2.79
C GLN A 303 -13.07 -6.43 -1.50
N THR A 304 -12.39 -5.54 -0.79
CA THR A 304 -12.94 -4.87 0.39
C THR A 304 -14.19 -4.08 0.00
N ALA A 305 -14.10 -3.23 -1.01
CA ALA A 305 -15.18 -2.36 -1.44
C ALA A 305 -16.45 -3.13 -1.88
N ILE A 306 -16.31 -4.25 -2.59
CA ILE A 306 -17.45 -5.01 -3.11
C ILE A 306 -18.12 -5.87 -2.03
N SER A 307 -17.38 -6.25 -0.98
CA SER A 307 -17.90 -7.08 0.10
C SER A 307 -18.34 -6.30 1.34
N GLU A 308 -17.98 -5.02 1.42
CA GLU A 308 -18.34 -4.07 2.48
C GLU A 308 -19.86 -3.81 2.53
N PRO A 309 -20.54 -4.12 3.65
CA PRO A 309 -21.97 -3.88 3.78
C PRO A 309 -22.38 -2.41 3.92
N SER A 310 -21.51 -1.57 4.49
CA SER A 310 -21.74 -0.14 4.64
C SER A 310 -21.58 0.57 3.29
N ARG A 311 -22.57 1.36 2.87
CA ARG A 311 -22.50 2.04 1.56
C ARG A 311 -21.45 3.13 1.54
N GLU A 312 -21.33 3.82 2.66
CA GLU A 312 -20.36 4.88 2.90
C GLU A 312 -18.94 4.31 2.82
N ASP A 313 -18.66 3.22 3.54
CA ASP A 313 -17.32 2.63 3.58
C ASP A 313 -16.98 1.94 2.24
N SER A 314 -17.93 1.20 1.66
CA SER A 314 -17.80 0.64 0.31
C SER A 314 -17.48 1.72 -0.74
N PHE A 315 -18.12 2.88 -0.64
CA PHE A 315 -17.86 4.01 -1.54
C PHE A 315 -16.46 4.60 -1.35
N LEU A 316 -15.98 4.71 -0.10
CA LEU A 316 -14.61 5.16 0.19
C LEU A 316 -13.57 4.17 -0.33
N GLU A 317 -13.78 2.87 -0.15
CA GLU A 317 -12.89 1.83 -0.66
C GLU A 317 -12.89 1.78 -2.20
N TYR A 318 -14.06 1.93 -2.85
CA TYR A 318 -14.09 2.10 -4.31
C TYR A 318 -13.34 3.35 -4.78
N TRP A 319 -13.41 4.45 -4.03
CA TRP A 319 -12.66 5.65 -4.35
C TRP A 319 -11.14 5.43 -4.19
N ARG A 320 -10.72 4.74 -3.13
CA ARG A 320 -9.31 4.39 -2.87
C ARG A 320 -8.74 3.50 -3.97
N CYS A 321 -9.51 2.51 -4.41
CA CYS A 321 -9.17 1.68 -5.57
C CYS A 321 -8.97 2.53 -6.84
N ALA A 322 -9.81 3.57 -7.03
CA ALA A 322 -9.65 4.48 -8.16
C ALA A 322 -8.39 5.33 -8.03
N GLU A 323 -8.08 5.84 -6.83
CA GLU A 323 -6.84 6.59 -6.57
C GLU A 323 -5.61 5.74 -6.95
N GLN A 324 -5.54 4.49 -6.48
CA GLN A 324 -4.47 3.54 -6.80
C GLN A 324 -4.35 3.29 -8.32
N LEU A 325 -5.42 2.89 -9.00
CA LEU A 325 -5.37 2.59 -10.45
C LEU A 325 -5.11 3.82 -11.32
N THR A 326 -5.31 5.03 -10.78
CA THR A 326 -4.96 6.28 -11.45
C THR A 326 -3.55 6.79 -11.15
N LEU A 327 -2.75 6.04 -10.37
CA LEU A 327 -1.39 6.42 -9.99
C LEU A 327 -1.35 7.83 -9.39
N ALA A 328 -2.30 8.13 -8.50
CA ALA A 328 -2.38 9.45 -7.89
C ALA A 328 -1.48 9.51 -6.66
N ASP A 329 -0.53 10.43 -6.68
CA ASP A 329 0.38 10.66 -5.56
C ASP A 329 -0.24 11.55 -4.48
N GLU A 330 0.38 11.62 -3.29
CA GLU A 330 -0.09 12.48 -2.19
C GLU A 330 -0.16 13.98 -2.58
N ASP A 331 0.72 14.39 -3.50
CA ASP A 331 0.82 15.76 -4.00
C ASP A 331 -0.18 16.08 -5.13
N ASP A 332 -0.87 15.07 -5.68
CA ASP A 332 -1.80 15.27 -6.79
C ASP A 332 -3.13 15.93 -6.35
N ASP A 333 -3.60 16.93 -7.11
CA ASP A 333 -4.98 17.41 -6.93
C ASP A 333 -5.93 16.26 -7.29
N MET A 334 -6.94 16.00 -6.47
CA MET A 334 -8.06 15.10 -6.81
C MET A 334 -8.74 15.40 -8.17
N LYS A 335 -8.42 16.51 -8.85
CA LYS A 335 -8.81 16.71 -10.26
C LYS A 335 -8.09 15.74 -11.19
N THR A 336 -6.82 15.43 -10.92
CA THR A 336 -5.99 14.45 -11.63
C THR A 336 -6.65 13.07 -11.59
N VAL A 337 -7.02 12.58 -10.39
CA VAL A 337 -7.77 11.32 -10.21
C VAL A 337 -9.01 11.27 -11.10
N ILE A 338 -9.82 12.33 -11.12
CA ILE A 338 -11.03 12.39 -11.95
C ILE A 338 -10.71 12.33 -13.44
N GLN A 339 -9.67 13.05 -13.88
CA GLN A 339 -9.26 13.09 -15.28
C GLN A 339 -8.78 11.71 -15.73
N ARG A 340 -7.84 11.12 -14.98
CA ARG A 340 -7.27 9.80 -15.25
C ARG A 340 -8.32 8.69 -15.18
N ALA A 341 -9.20 8.70 -14.17
CA ALA A 341 -10.28 7.72 -14.05
C ALA A 341 -11.31 7.79 -15.19
N ALA A 342 -11.44 8.93 -15.86
CA ALA A 342 -12.31 9.08 -17.02
C ALA A 342 -11.65 8.61 -18.34
N ALA A 343 -10.32 8.42 -18.37
CA ALA A 343 -9.57 8.11 -19.58
C ALA A 343 -10.03 6.81 -20.27
N PRO A 344 -10.23 5.67 -19.57
CA PRO A 344 -10.70 4.43 -20.21
C PRO A 344 -12.13 4.53 -20.80
N LEU A 345 -12.88 5.56 -20.42
CA LEU A 345 -14.31 5.73 -20.74
C LEU A 345 -14.58 6.73 -21.87
N GLU A 346 -13.54 7.26 -22.50
CA GLU A 346 -13.68 8.43 -23.38
C GLU A 346 -14.59 8.20 -24.60
N HIS A 347 -14.70 6.96 -25.08
CA HIS A 347 -15.58 6.61 -26.20
C HIS A 347 -17.08 6.76 -25.87
N GLU A 348 -17.44 6.85 -24.58
CA GLU A 348 -18.81 6.86 -24.10
C GLU A 348 -19.20 8.21 -23.43
N ASN A 349 -19.21 9.32 -24.17
CA ASN A 349 -19.68 10.63 -23.64
C ASN A 349 -18.87 11.15 -22.43
N PRO A 350 -17.63 11.64 -22.67
CA PRO A 350 -16.66 11.96 -21.62
C PRO A 350 -17.13 13.06 -20.66
N GLN A 351 -17.91 14.03 -21.14
CA GLN A 351 -18.42 15.14 -20.32
C GLN A 351 -19.40 14.65 -19.24
N LEU A 352 -20.22 13.64 -19.56
CA LEU A 352 -21.17 13.08 -18.61
C LEU A 352 -20.45 12.28 -17.52
N PHE A 353 -19.44 11.50 -17.88
CA PHE A 353 -18.63 10.74 -16.92
C PHE A 353 -17.81 11.65 -16.01
N GLN A 354 -17.15 12.66 -16.58
CA GLN A 354 -16.41 13.65 -15.78
C GLN A 354 -17.32 14.39 -14.80
N PHE A 355 -18.54 14.77 -15.23
CA PHE A 355 -19.53 15.38 -14.33
C PHE A 355 -19.94 14.44 -13.19
N ARG A 356 -20.13 13.15 -13.46
CA ARG A 356 -20.49 12.14 -12.46
C ARG A 356 -19.35 11.90 -11.47
N LEU A 357 -18.11 11.79 -11.94
CA LEU A 357 -16.93 11.68 -11.09
C LEU A 357 -16.71 12.93 -10.23
N GLN A 358 -16.96 14.13 -10.76
CA GLN A 358 -16.96 15.37 -9.98
C GLN A 358 -18.00 15.35 -8.84
N ARG A 359 -19.17 14.75 -9.07
CA ARG A 359 -20.17 14.54 -8.01
C ARG A 359 -19.69 13.53 -6.98
N ALA A 360 -19.07 12.42 -7.40
CA ALA A 360 -18.47 11.43 -6.51
C ALA A 360 -17.38 12.07 -5.62
N ARG A 361 -16.44 12.82 -6.20
CA ARG A 361 -15.44 13.60 -5.45
C ARG A 361 -16.05 14.51 -4.39
N LYS A 362 -17.10 15.26 -4.74
CA LYS A 362 -17.78 16.14 -3.78
C LYS A 362 -18.38 15.35 -2.63
N LYS A 363 -18.94 14.17 -2.90
CA LYS A 363 -19.46 13.27 -1.86
C LYS A 363 -18.34 12.70 -1.00
N ARG A 364 -17.23 12.24 -1.59
CA ARG A 364 -16.03 11.80 -0.86
C ARG A 364 -15.53 12.88 0.11
N ASN A 365 -15.29 14.09 -0.38
CA ASN A 365 -14.81 15.19 0.47
C ASN A 365 -15.79 15.55 1.58
N LYS A 366 -17.08 15.53 1.29
CA LYS A 366 -18.10 15.73 2.32
C LYS A 366 -18.06 14.60 3.34
N LEU A 367 -17.99 13.34 2.91
CA LEU A 367 -17.99 12.20 3.81
C LEU A 367 -16.77 12.23 4.76
N VAL A 368 -15.59 12.57 4.23
CA VAL A 368 -14.35 12.69 5.01
C VAL A 368 -14.37 13.87 5.99
N HIS A 369 -15.00 15.01 5.66
CA HIS A 369 -14.95 16.21 6.51
C HIS A 369 -16.22 16.51 7.33
N GLU A 370 -17.39 16.21 6.77
CA GLU A 370 -18.72 16.41 7.38
C GLU A 370 -19.19 15.15 8.13
N GLY A 371 -18.58 13.98 7.85
CA GLY A 371 -18.88 12.71 8.54
C GLY A 371 -20.18 12.03 8.05
N PRO A 372 -20.84 11.24 8.92
CA PRO A 372 -21.90 10.29 8.54
C PRO A 372 -23.21 10.91 8.06
N ASP A 373 -23.37 12.23 8.12
CA ASP A 373 -24.57 12.93 7.63
C ASP A 373 -24.66 12.96 6.08
N VAL A 374 -23.63 12.49 5.39
CA VAL A 374 -23.54 12.47 3.93
C VAL A 374 -24.12 11.17 3.40
N SER A 375 -25.33 11.22 2.83
CA SER A 375 -25.95 10.02 2.28
C SER A 375 -25.26 9.56 0.99
N ILE A 376 -24.68 8.36 1.02
CA ILE A 376 -24.26 7.64 -0.18
C ILE A 376 -25.42 6.78 -0.68
N ASP A 377 -25.80 7.01 -1.94
CA ASP A 377 -26.83 6.23 -2.59
C ASP A 377 -26.19 5.13 -3.44
N LYS A 378 -26.98 4.10 -3.71
CA LYS A 378 -26.62 2.97 -4.57
C LYS A 378 -26.16 3.41 -5.96
N GLU A 379 -26.68 4.51 -6.49
CA GLU A 379 -26.29 5.01 -7.80
C GLU A 379 -24.86 5.54 -7.79
N ASP A 380 -24.41 6.14 -6.68
CA ASP A 380 -23.02 6.58 -6.52
C ASP A 380 -22.04 5.39 -6.50
N GLN A 381 -22.35 4.33 -5.73
CA GLN A 381 -21.54 3.10 -5.71
C GLN A 381 -21.49 2.43 -7.09
N ASN A 382 -22.65 2.27 -7.74
CA ASN A 382 -22.73 1.71 -9.10
C ASN A 382 -21.87 2.48 -10.11
N ARG A 383 -21.81 3.81 -9.98
CA ARG A 383 -21.00 4.65 -10.87
C ARG A 383 -19.51 4.46 -10.64
N LEU A 384 -19.06 4.47 -9.38
CA LEU A 384 -17.64 4.24 -9.09
C LEU A 384 -17.22 2.83 -9.49
N LYS A 385 -17.98 1.80 -9.14
CA LYS A 385 -17.70 0.43 -9.58
C LYS A 385 -17.61 0.34 -11.10
N SER A 386 -18.50 0.99 -11.85
CA SER A 386 -18.42 1.01 -13.31
C SER A 386 -17.14 1.66 -13.84
N VAL A 387 -16.59 2.65 -13.14
CA VAL A 387 -15.31 3.26 -13.51
C VAL A 387 -14.16 2.28 -13.23
N LEU A 388 -14.17 1.65 -12.06
CA LEU A 388 -13.20 0.62 -11.69
C LEU A 388 -13.24 -0.58 -12.62
N ASP A 389 -14.42 -0.99 -13.10
CA ASP A 389 -14.54 -2.08 -14.08
C ASP A 389 -13.65 -1.81 -15.30
N HIS A 390 -13.64 -0.57 -15.81
CA HIS A 390 -12.84 -0.20 -16.98
C HIS A 390 -11.37 0.03 -16.67
N LEU A 391 -11.05 0.53 -15.47
CA LEU A 391 -9.66 0.68 -15.04
C LEU A 391 -9.01 -0.69 -14.83
N ILE A 392 -9.67 -1.61 -14.12
CA ILE A 392 -9.17 -2.97 -13.91
C ILE A 392 -9.09 -3.71 -15.26
N ASP A 393 -10.09 -3.58 -16.15
CA ASP A 393 -10.02 -4.14 -17.50
C ASP A 393 -8.81 -3.62 -18.29
N LEU A 394 -8.49 -2.31 -18.19
CA LEU A 394 -7.30 -1.72 -18.82
C LEU A 394 -6.01 -2.35 -18.29
N TYR A 395 -5.89 -2.47 -16.96
CA TYR A 395 -4.71 -3.10 -16.35
C TYR A 395 -4.58 -4.56 -16.76
N ILE A 396 -5.67 -5.34 -16.77
CA ILE A 396 -5.66 -6.73 -17.25
C ILE A 396 -5.17 -6.80 -18.71
N GLU A 397 -5.63 -5.89 -19.59
CA GLU A 397 -5.24 -5.89 -21.01
C GLU A 397 -3.76 -5.49 -21.23
N LYS A 398 -3.20 -4.65 -20.36
CA LYS A 398 -1.88 -4.03 -20.54
C LYS A 398 -0.81 -4.46 -19.53
N PHE A 399 -1.15 -5.40 -18.66
CA PHE A 399 -0.32 -5.80 -17.52
C PHE A 399 1.12 -6.15 -17.91
N ASP A 400 1.28 -6.97 -18.95
CA ASP A 400 2.59 -7.43 -19.42
C ASP A 400 3.26 -6.48 -20.43
N ASP A 401 2.51 -5.47 -20.91
CA ASP A 401 2.92 -4.61 -22.02
C ASP A 401 3.41 -3.23 -21.57
N TRP A 402 2.89 -2.71 -20.45
CA TRP A 402 3.07 -1.32 -20.03
C TRP A 402 3.78 -1.22 -18.68
N ASP A 403 4.74 -0.30 -18.60
CA ASP A 403 5.34 0.12 -17.33
C ASP A 403 4.56 1.30 -16.69
N THR A 404 5.03 1.78 -15.53
CA THR A 404 4.41 2.91 -14.83
C THR A 404 4.24 4.13 -15.72
N LYS A 405 5.26 4.46 -16.52
CA LYS A 405 5.26 5.66 -17.37
C LYS A 405 4.28 5.50 -18.54
N ASP A 406 4.14 4.30 -19.07
CA ASP A 406 3.15 4.01 -20.11
C ASP A 406 1.72 4.20 -19.59
N PHE A 407 1.43 3.70 -18.38
CA PHE A 407 0.13 3.92 -17.71
C PHE A 407 -0.12 5.40 -17.42
N GLU A 408 0.83 6.11 -16.81
CA GLU A 408 0.73 7.55 -16.57
C GLU A 408 0.47 8.32 -17.87
N PHE A 409 1.26 8.02 -18.92
CA PHE A 409 1.13 8.66 -20.21
C PHE A 409 -0.27 8.43 -20.80
N TYR A 410 -0.76 7.20 -20.78
CA TYR A 410 -2.10 6.89 -21.27
C TYR A 410 -3.17 7.65 -20.47
N LEU A 411 -3.16 7.53 -19.14
CA LEU A 411 -4.14 8.13 -18.25
C LEU A 411 -4.19 9.67 -18.37
N ASP A 412 -3.03 10.31 -18.60
CA ASP A 412 -2.96 11.77 -18.75
C ASP A 412 -3.36 12.28 -20.13
N ASN A 413 -3.21 11.46 -21.18
CA ASN A 413 -3.22 11.94 -22.56
C ASN A 413 -4.28 11.34 -23.48
N VAL A 414 -5.02 10.30 -23.06
CA VAL A 414 -6.06 9.68 -23.90
C VAL A 414 -7.10 10.69 -24.39
N GLY A 415 -7.50 11.63 -23.52
CA GLY A 415 -8.44 12.70 -23.84
C GLY A 415 -7.90 13.93 -24.58
N VAL A 416 -6.64 13.90 -25.01
CA VAL A 416 -5.96 15.05 -25.61
C VAL A 416 -6.07 14.96 -27.14
N ASP A 417 -6.59 16.02 -27.78
CA ASP A 417 -6.71 16.09 -29.23
C ASP A 417 -5.41 15.72 -29.95
N ALA A 418 -5.51 15.01 -31.08
CA ALA A 418 -4.35 14.54 -31.84
C ALA A 418 -3.41 15.69 -32.27
N GLY A 419 -3.91 16.92 -32.38
CA GLY A 419 -3.09 18.12 -32.59
C GLY A 419 -2.19 18.44 -31.41
N ASN A 420 -2.71 18.35 -30.19
CA ASN A 420 -1.96 18.59 -28.95
C ASN A 420 -0.95 17.46 -28.67
N LEU A 421 -1.30 16.20 -28.99
CA LEU A 421 -0.35 15.08 -28.94
C LEU A 421 0.81 15.28 -29.93
N LYS A 422 0.53 15.79 -31.14
CA LYS A 422 1.57 16.15 -32.11
C LYS A 422 2.43 17.31 -31.63
N GLN A 423 1.84 18.29 -30.96
CA GLN A 423 2.58 19.41 -30.37
C GLN A 423 3.50 18.91 -29.23
N LYS A 424 2.99 18.12 -28.28
CA LYS A 424 3.81 17.49 -27.23
C LYS A 424 4.93 16.64 -27.81
N ARG A 425 4.65 15.87 -28.87
CA ARG A 425 5.68 15.11 -29.58
C ARG A 425 6.76 16.01 -30.18
N SER A 426 6.38 17.16 -30.75
CA SER A 426 7.34 18.15 -31.26
C SER A 426 8.18 18.72 -30.12
N GLU A 427 7.55 19.11 -29.01
CA GLU A 427 8.25 19.67 -27.84
C GLU A 427 9.23 18.67 -27.23
N LEU A 428 8.87 17.38 -27.16
CA LEU A 428 9.77 16.31 -26.72
C LEU A 428 10.93 16.08 -27.69
N PHE A 429 10.71 16.16 -29.01
CA PHE A 429 11.82 16.09 -29.97
C PHE A 429 12.77 17.27 -29.83
N ASP A 430 12.25 18.49 -29.65
CA ASP A 430 13.07 19.68 -29.43
C ASP A 430 13.90 19.54 -28.14
N GLN A 431 13.33 18.94 -27.07
CA GLN A 431 14.06 18.65 -25.84
C GLN A 431 15.15 17.59 -26.02
N ILE A 432 14.89 16.54 -26.81
CA ILE A 432 15.90 15.53 -27.14
C ILE A 432 17.05 16.16 -27.92
N GLU A 433 16.76 17.01 -28.91
CA GLU A 433 17.79 17.74 -29.67
C GLU A 433 18.67 18.59 -28.74
N ILE A 434 18.07 19.33 -27.80
CA ILE A 434 18.82 20.11 -26.80
C ILE A 434 19.67 19.20 -25.90
N LEU A 435 19.15 18.05 -25.47
CA LEU A 435 19.91 17.12 -24.63
C LEU A 435 21.07 16.48 -25.39
N GLU A 436 20.90 16.14 -26.67
CA GLU A 436 21.95 15.66 -27.54
C GLU A 436 23.06 16.71 -27.71
N GLU A 437 22.70 17.99 -27.91
CA GLU A 437 23.66 19.09 -27.95
C GLU A 437 24.41 19.26 -26.61
N VAL A 438 23.73 19.10 -25.47
CA VAL A 438 24.37 19.16 -24.15
C VAL A 438 25.30 17.97 -23.93
N ILE A 439 24.92 16.77 -24.35
CA ILE A 439 25.77 15.58 -24.29
C ILE A 439 27.00 15.79 -25.17
N GLU A 440 26.83 16.24 -26.42
CA GLU A 440 27.95 16.54 -27.32
C GLU A 440 28.87 17.61 -26.72
N ALA A 441 28.32 18.69 -26.18
CA ALA A 441 29.11 19.72 -25.51
C ALA A 441 29.89 19.18 -24.31
N LYS A 442 29.28 18.30 -23.50
CA LYS A 442 29.94 17.63 -22.37
C LYS A 442 30.97 16.58 -22.78
N GLU A 443 30.81 15.94 -23.92
CA GLU A 443 31.81 15.03 -24.50
C GLU A 443 33.00 15.79 -25.11
N TYR A 444 32.76 16.99 -25.66
CA TYR A 444 33.82 17.88 -26.16
C TYR A 444 34.61 18.59 -25.05
N GLU A 445 34.04 18.79 -23.87
CA GLU A 445 34.71 19.44 -22.73
C GLU A 445 35.97 18.71 -22.23
N PRO A 446 35.98 17.37 -22.04
CA PRO A 446 37.19 16.62 -21.69
C PRO A 446 38.21 16.58 -22.83
N GLU A 447 37.80 16.53 -24.10
CA GLU A 447 38.73 16.61 -25.24
C GLU A 447 39.39 17.99 -25.35
N GLY A 448 38.62 19.05 -25.07
CA GLY A 448 39.11 20.43 -25.00
C GLY A 448 40.14 20.62 -23.89
N LEU A 449 39.85 20.13 -22.68
CA LEU A 449 40.79 20.15 -21.55
C LEU A 449 42.03 19.30 -21.81
N GLN A 450 41.88 18.11 -22.39
CA GLN A 450 42.98 17.22 -22.71
C GLN A 450 43.89 17.82 -23.80
N LYS A 451 43.30 18.50 -24.79
CA LYS A 451 44.02 19.26 -25.81
C LYS A 451 44.73 20.49 -25.22
N ILE A 452 44.09 21.23 -24.33
CA ILE A 452 44.71 22.35 -23.61
C ILE A 452 45.87 21.86 -22.74
N LEU A 453 45.73 20.73 -22.05
CA LEU A 453 46.80 20.10 -21.27
C LEU A 453 47.95 19.61 -22.16
N LEU A 454 47.65 19.03 -23.32
CA LEU A 454 48.64 18.60 -24.32
C LEU A 454 49.38 19.79 -24.94
N ASP A 455 48.66 20.86 -25.28
CA ASP A 455 49.25 22.08 -25.82
C ASP A 455 50.05 22.83 -24.75
N TRP A 456 49.60 22.85 -23.50
CA TRP A 456 50.34 23.39 -22.36
C TRP A 456 51.63 22.59 -22.10
N ALA A 457 51.56 21.25 -22.07
CA ALA A 457 52.73 20.38 -21.93
C ALA A 457 53.71 20.49 -23.11
N ARG A 458 53.22 20.72 -24.34
CA ARG A 458 54.08 21.02 -25.50
C ARG A 458 54.72 22.39 -25.39
N HIS A 459 53.99 23.39 -24.90
CA HIS A 459 54.52 24.74 -24.74
C HIS A 459 55.57 24.83 -23.62
N GLU A 460 55.41 24.08 -22.52
CA GLU A 460 56.44 23.94 -21.50
C GLU A 460 57.68 23.18 -22.01
N ASN A 461 57.51 22.11 -22.79
CA ASN A 461 58.63 21.37 -23.38
C ASN A 461 59.38 22.14 -24.50
N GLU A 462 58.75 23.13 -25.12
CA GLU A 462 59.43 24.03 -26.07
C GLU A 462 60.23 25.15 -25.38
N LEU A 463 60.05 25.35 -24.08
CA LEU A 463 60.68 26.45 -23.34
C LEU A 463 61.93 26.09 -22.52
N GLU A 464 62.28 24.81 -22.34
CA GLU A 464 63.46 24.46 -21.53
C GLU A 464 64.43 23.52 -22.23
N GLY A 465 65.42 24.14 -22.88
CA GLY A 465 66.78 23.61 -22.87
C GLY A 465 67.34 23.69 -21.44
N ALA A 466 66.95 22.75 -20.59
CA ALA A 466 67.63 22.43 -19.34
C ALA A 466 67.44 20.94 -19.04
N GLU A 467 68.55 20.25 -18.86
CA GLU A 467 68.63 18.82 -18.60
C GLU A 467 67.85 18.42 -17.35
N PHE A 468 66.84 17.55 -17.47
CA PHE A 468 66.53 16.56 -16.44
C PHE A 468 66.02 15.24 -17.05
N LEU A 469 66.45 14.16 -16.40
CA LEU A 469 66.29 12.76 -16.76
C LEU A 469 64.92 12.18 -16.36
N ASP A 470 64.44 11.28 -17.23
CA ASP A 470 63.50 10.15 -17.07
C ASP A 470 61.96 10.40 -16.94
N PRO A 471 61.09 9.78 -17.78
CA PRO A 471 59.66 10.09 -17.90
C PRO A 471 58.69 9.19 -17.10
N LEU A 472 59.10 8.53 -16.01
CA LEU A 472 58.23 7.65 -15.20
C LEU A 472 58.47 7.72 -13.68
N GLY A 473 58.67 8.92 -13.13
CA GLY A 473 58.83 9.13 -11.67
C GLY A 473 57.52 9.41 -10.94
N PHE A 474 56.71 8.38 -10.67
CA PHE A 474 55.60 8.48 -9.72
C PHE A 474 56.07 8.94 -8.33
N TYR A 475 55.35 9.88 -7.72
CA TYR A 475 55.14 9.91 -6.27
C TYR A 475 53.70 10.33 -5.96
N ILE A 476 52.89 9.33 -5.63
CA ILE A 476 51.71 9.48 -4.78
C ILE A 476 52.22 9.46 -3.33
N PRO A 477 51.74 10.34 -2.45
CA PRO A 477 51.59 9.98 -1.05
C PRO A 477 50.13 10.03 -0.61
N VAL A 478 49.75 8.98 0.11
CA VAL A 478 48.46 8.76 0.79
C VAL A 478 48.63 9.08 2.29
N PHE A 479 47.51 9.40 2.96
CA PHE A 479 47.23 9.55 4.41
C PHE A 479 47.67 10.88 5.05
N GLY A 480 46.96 11.54 5.96
CA GLY A 480 45.79 11.25 6.80
C GLY A 480 45.94 12.03 8.13
N VAL A 481 44.85 12.63 8.65
CA VAL A 481 44.51 13.08 10.03
C VAL A 481 45.62 13.62 10.97
N GLY A 482 45.41 14.85 11.52
CA GLY A 482 45.84 15.22 12.88
C GLY A 482 46.35 16.66 13.10
N ASN A 483 45.63 17.42 13.93
CA ASN A 483 45.88 18.81 14.38
C ASN A 483 47.20 19.04 15.15
N ASP A 484 47.77 20.26 15.04
CA ASP A 484 47.91 21.25 16.14
C ASP A 484 48.66 22.51 15.65
N ASP A 485 48.06 23.68 15.92
CA ASP A 485 48.63 25.05 15.86
C ASP A 485 49.20 25.59 14.54
N SER A 486 48.33 26.17 13.70
CA SER A 486 48.65 27.42 12.98
C SER A 486 47.41 28.17 12.47
N ASP A 487 47.12 29.29 13.14
CA ASP A 487 46.61 30.58 12.66
C ASP A 487 45.85 30.70 11.32
N LEU A 488 44.58 31.14 11.42
CA LEU A 488 43.89 32.16 10.60
C LEU A 488 44.12 32.18 9.06
N MET A 489 43.09 31.82 8.29
CA MET A 489 42.10 32.78 7.73
C MET A 489 41.07 32.10 6.84
N VAL A 490 39.80 32.28 7.19
CA VAL A 490 38.61 32.09 6.35
C VAL A 490 38.49 33.29 5.42
N ILE A 491 38.30 33.07 4.11
CA ILE A 491 37.49 33.98 3.29
C ILE A 491 36.46 33.17 2.51
N ASP A 492 35.24 33.26 3.03
CA ASP A 492 33.94 33.00 2.44
C ASP A 492 33.74 33.81 1.15
N ARG A 493 33.09 33.20 0.14
CA ARG A 493 32.37 33.93 -0.92
C ARG A 493 30.99 33.31 -1.12
N SER A 494 30.07 33.83 -0.33
CA SER A 494 28.62 33.84 -0.50
C SER A 494 28.12 34.26 -1.90
N PRO A 495 26.86 33.93 -2.24
CA PRO A 495 26.23 34.16 -3.54
C PRO A 495 25.83 35.63 -3.79
N VAL A 496 25.72 35.97 -5.07
CA VAL A 496 25.34 37.29 -5.59
C VAL A 496 23.82 37.46 -5.57
N TYR A 497 23.33 38.45 -4.82
CA TYR A 497 21.99 39.04 -5.00
C TYR A 497 22.12 40.43 -5.65
N PRO A 498 21.19 40.84 -6.53
CA PRO A 498 21.06 42.24 -6.93
C PRO A 498 20.16 43.01 -5.94
N LEU A 499 20.64 44.18 -5.50
CA LEU A 499 19.87 45.19 -4.77
C LEU A 499 19.52 46.37 -5.70
N GLY A 500 18.29 46.87 -5.54
CA GLY A 500 17.77 48.14 -6.06
C GLY A 500 16.29 47.97 -6.41
N GLU A 501 15.32 48.77 -5.97
CA GLU A 501 15.29 50.05 -5.24
C GLU A 501 13.94 50.16 -4.50
N ASP A 502 13.93 51.01 -3.48
CA ASP A 502 12.78 51.45 -2.68
C ASP A 502 11.58 51.94 -3.51
N THR A 503 10.36 51.52 -3.14
CA THR A 503 9.19 52.42 -3.11
C THR A 503 8.22 52.02 -1.99
N ASP A 504 7.81 53.02 -1.21
CA ASP A 504 6.98 52.98 0.00
C ASP A 504 5.59 52.30 -0.13
N PRO A 505 4.99 51.83 0.98
CA PRO A 505 3.64 51.30 0.99
C PRO A 505 2.58 52.42 1.03
N ILE A 506 1.77 52.52 -0.02
CA ILE A 506 0.57 53.36 -0.02
C ILE A 506 -0.52 52.71 0.83
N ARG A 507 -0.88 53.38 1.93
CA ARG A 507 -2.18 53.23 2.61
C ARG A 507 -3.28 53.96 1.83
N GLU A 508 -4.48 53.42 1.97
CA GLU A 508 -5.81 54.07 2.01
C GLU A 508 -6.83 53.84 0.86
N ARG A 509 -7.99 53.31 1.32
CA ARG A 509 -9.40 53.54 0.91
C ARG A 509 -9.86 52.82 -0.38
N SER A 510 -11.02 52.17 -0.46
CA SER A 510 -12.35 52.64 -0.04
C SER A 510 -13.39 51.50 -0.06
N ARG A 511 -14.42 51.68 0.77
CA ARG A 511 -15.68 50.92 0.93
C ARG A 511 -16.44 50.58 -0.36
N VAL A 512 -17.22 49.49 -0.34
CA VAL A 512 -18.66 49.51 -0.72
C VAL A 512 -19.46 48.58 0.21
N ARG A 513 -20.39 49.16 0.97
CA ARG A 513 -21.54 48.45 1.57
C ARG A 513 -22.65 48.36 0.52
N GLY A 514 -23.22 47.19 0.35
CA GLY A 514 -24.50 46.96 -0.34
C GLY A 514 -25.44 46.13 0.55
N PRO A 515 -26.76 46.37 0.53
CA PRO A 515 -27.69 45.99 1.60
C PRO A 515 -28.36 44.64 1.33
N ARG A 516 -28.85 43.96 2.37
CA ARG A 516 -30.01 43.03 2.32
C ARG A 516 -30.38 42.47 3.71
N PRO A 517 -31.61 41.95 3.90
CA PRO A 517 -32.70 42.73 4.50
C PRO A 517 -33.24 42.13 5.81
N ASN A 518 -34.00 42.95 6.52
CA ASN A 518 -34.94 42.50 7.55
C ASN A 518 -36.01 41.59 6.94
N ILE A 519 -36.19 40.38 7.49
CA ILE A 519 -37.52 39.77 7.59
C ILE A 519 -37.70 39.25 9.01
N SER A 520 -38.68 39.87 9.66
CA SER A 520 -39.29 39.53 10.93
C SER A 520 -40.25 38.34 10.79
N THR A 521 -40.23 37.48 11.81
CA THR A 521 -41.39 36.95 12.56
C THR A 521 -42.59 36.36 11.80
N SER A 522 -42.94 35.10 12.09
CA SER A 522 -44.30 34.57 12.39
C SER A 522 -44.18 33.04 12.59
N GLN A 523 -44.16 32.50 13.81
CA GLN A 523 -45.32 32.07 14.63
C GLN A 523 -46.07 30.81 14.14
N SER A 524 -46.05 29.79 15.02
CA SER A 524 -47.15 28.86 15.36
C SER A 524 -47.45 27.77 14.29
N LEU A 525 -47.78 26.50 14.58
CA LEU A 525 -48.60 25.88 15.61
C LEU A 525 -48.28 24.36 15.66
N LEU A 526 -48.47 23.78 16.85
CA LEU A 526 -48.71 22.36 17.12
C LEU A 526 -49.67 21.71 16.12
N VAL A 527 -49.53 20.39 15.88
CA VAL A 527 -50.58 19.38 16.12
C VAL A 527 -49.92 17.99 16.26
N GLU A 528 -50.07 17.39 17.44
CA GLU A 528 -49.94 15.95 17.73
C GLU A 528 -51.08 15.13 17.07
N ARG A 529 -50.90 13.79 17.06
CA ARG A 529 -51.91 12.71 16.87
C ARG A 529 -52.03 12.20 15.43
N SER A 530 -52.15 10.91 15.15
CA SER A 530 -52.40 9.71 15.98
C SER A 530 -52.10 8.45 15.16
N ALA A 531 -51.93 7.35 15.90
CA ALA A 531 -51.86 5.94 15.49
C ALA A 531 -52.82 5.48 14.38
N CYS A 532 -52.33 4.52 13.58
CA CYS A 532 -52.91 3.18 13.36
C CYS A 532 -51.78 2.18 13.16
#